data_AF-A0A816EL61-F1
#
_entry.id   AF-A0A816EL61-F1
#
_cell.length_a   1.000
_cell.length_b   1.000
_cell.length_c   1.000
_cell.angle_alpha   90.00
_cell.angle_beta   90.00
_cell.angle_gamma   90.00
#
_symmetry.space_group_name_H-M   'P 1'
#
loop_
_entity.id
_entity.type
_entity.pdbx_description
1 polymer ?
#
loop_
_entity_poly.entity_id
_entity_poly.type
_entity_poly.pdbx_seq_one_letter_code
_entity_poly.pdbx_strand_id
1 'polypeptide(L)'
;TPLRPIIACIHAPATLISKFLNDLLAPIYLNAAREITFINGIDVIRKLEKYILDTHFQTTTKFIIIDMTDLYTMISREGALHTLMRFLEKNSHHGKIGTLSIDATMRMARLILDTNCFAYNNKYYQ
;
A
#
# COMPACT_ATOMS: atom_id res chain seq x y z
N THR A 1 12.66 18.25 12.16
CA THR A 1 12.09 17.17 11.33
C THR A 1 11.86 15.98 12.23
N PRO A 2 10.66 15.37 12.32
CA PRO A 2 10.50 14.15 13.09
C PRO A 2 11.42 13.07 12.52
N LEU A 3 12.08 12.32 13.41
CA LEU A 3 12.85 11.15 13.00
C LEU A 3 11.90 10.18 12.28
N ARG A 4 12.30 9.71 11.10
CA ARG A 4 11.62 8.63 10.36
C ARG A 4 12.37 7.33 10.63
N PRO A 5 12.13 6.64 11.76
CA PRO A 5 12.79 5.37 12.02
C PRO A 5 12.42 4.39 10.92
N ILE A 6 13.43 3.78 10.29
CA ILE A 6 13.22 2.69 9.34
C ILE A 6 12.83 1.47 10.18
N ILE A 7 11.69 0.87 9.88
CA ILE A 7 11.23 -0.36 10.56
C ILE A 7 12.31 -1.42 10.35
N ALA A 8 12.83 -1.94 11.47
CA ALA A 8 13.99 -2.80 11.49
C ALA A 8 13.55 -4.24 11.81
N CYS A 9 12.75 -4.84 10.93
CA CYS A 9 12.61 -6.29 10.86
C CYS A 9 13.57 -6.83 9.79
N ILE A 10 14.86 -6.54 9.94
CA ILE A 10 15.91 -7.09 9.08
C ILE A 10 16.24 -8.46 9.69
N HIS A 11 15.90 -9.56 9.02
CA HIS A 11 16.16 -10.98 9.38
C HIS A 11 15.11 -11.76 10.22
N ALA A 12 13.88 -11.26 10.39
CA ALA A 12 12.82 -12.02 11.08
C ALA A 12 11.97 -12.85 10.09
N PRO A 13 11.35 -13.98 10.52
CA PRO A 13 10.35 -14.69 9.70
C PRO A 13 9.24 -13.79 9.15
N ALA A 14 8.89 -12.72 9.88
CA ALA A 14 7.95 -11.69 9.46
C ALA A 14 8.34 -11.01 8.13
N THR A 15 9.64 -10.85 7.83
CA THR A 15 10.11 -10.28 6.56
C THR A 15 9.78 -11.20 5.39
N LEU A 16 9.91 -12.50 5.56
CA LEU A 16 9.56 -13.49 4.53
C LEU A 16 8.06 -13.53 4.30
N ILE A 17 7.27 -13.47 5.38
CA ILE A 17 5.80 -13.39 5.29
C ILE A 17 5.37 -12.09 4.61
N SER A 18 6.00 -10.97 4.94
CA SER A 18 5.72 -9.67 4.31
C SER A 18 6.06 -9.69 2.82
N LYS A 19 7.19 -10.27 2.44
CA LYS A 19 7.57 -10.43 1.04
C LYS A 19 6.56 -11.31 0.30
N PHE A 20 6.23 -12.46 0.88
CA PHE A 20 5.25 -13.39 0.31
C PHE A 20 3.88 -12.71 0.10
N LEU A 21 3.37 -11.99 1.10
CA LEU A 21 2.12 -11.23 0.96
C LEU A 21 2.23 -10.13 -0.09
N ASN A 22 3.35 -9.42 -0.17
CA ASN A 22 3.57 -8.42 -1.20
C ASN A 22 3.52 -9.04 -2.59
N ASP A 23 4.23 -10.14 -2.81
CA ASP A 23 4.26 -10.83 -4.11
C ASP A 23 2.88 -11.37 -4.50
N LEU A 24 2.08 -11.82 -3.53
CA LEU A 24 0.71 -12.26 -3.72
C LEU A 24 -0.25 -11.10 -4.08
N LEU A 25 -0.16 -9.97 -3.36
CA LEU A 25 -1.13 -8.89 -3.44
C LEU A 25 -0.80 -7.83 -4.48
N ALA A 26 0.49 -7.60 -4.76
CA ALA A 26 0.94 -6.54 -5.66
C ALA A 26 0.32 -6.63 -7.06
N PRO A 27 0.21 -7.80 -7.72
CA PRO A 27 -0.41 -7.87 -9.05
C PRO A 27 -1.87 -7.44 -9.05
N ILE A 28 -2.60 -7.80 -7.99
CA ILE A 28 -4.03 -7.48 -7.83
C ILE A 28 -4.20 -6.00 -7.56
N TYR A 29 -3.39 -5.46 -6.65
CA TYR A 29 -3.37 -4.04 -6.34
C TYR A 29 -3.04 -3.21 -7.57
N LEU A 30 -1.97 -3.56 -8.31
CA LEU A 30 -1.55 -2.84 -9.51
C LEU A 30 -2.62 -2.88 -10.61
N ASN A 31 -3.40 -3.95 -10.70
CA ASN A 31 -4.53 -4.02 -11.62
C ASN A 31 -5.67 -3.09 -11.17
N ALA A 32 -6.07 -3.17 -9.89
CA ALA A 32 -7.16 -2.36 -9.34
C ALA A 32 -6.85 -0.85 -9.29
N ALA A 33 -5.58 -0.50 -9.08
CA ALA A 33 -5.12 0.88 -8.93
C ALA A 33 -4.66 1.53 -10.24
N ARG A 34 -4.56 0.76 -11.33
CA ARG A 34 -3.95 1.19 -12.60
C ARG A 34 -4.52 2.51 -13.15
N GLU A 35 -5.83 2.68 -13.00
CA GLU A 35 -6.57 3.82 -13.56
C GLU A 35 -6.50 5.07 -12.68
N ILE A 36 -6.27 4.91 -11.38
CA ILE A 36 -6.38 5.99 -10.38
C ILE A 36 -5.05 6.36 -9.72
N THR A 37 -3.96 5.63 -10.02
CA THR A 37 -2.63 5.89 -9.48
C THR A 37 -1.58 6.02 -10.57
N PHE A 38 -0.47 6.66 -10.21
CA PHE A 38 0.72 6.76 -11.02
C PHE A 38 1.84 5.95 -10.40
N ILE A 39 2.55 5.18 -11.20
CA ILE A 39 3.62 4.30 -10.70
C ILE A 39 4.89 5.10 -10.39
N ASN A 40 5.18 6.12 -11.20
CA ASN A 40 6.34 6.98 -11.08
C ASN A 40 6.13 8.31 -11.85
N GLY A 41 7.10 9.23 -11.75
CA GLY A 41 7.00 10.53 -12.42
C GLY A 41 6.89 10.46 -13.95
N ILE A 42 7.50 9.46 -14.60
CA ILE A 42 7.40 9.30 -16.06
C ILE A 42 5.97 8.86 -16.44
N ASP A 43 5.36 7.98 -15.65
CA ASP A 43 3.96 7.57 -15.84
C ASP A 43 2.98 8.75 -15.66
N VAL A 44 3.26 9.65 -14.71
CA VAL A 44 2.50 10.91 -14.56
C VAL A 44 2.54 11.72 -15.84
N ILE A 45 3.74 12.00 -16.36
CA ILE A 45 3.92 12.84 -17.56
C ILE A 45 3.19 12.22 -18.76
N ARG A 46 3.37 10.92 -19.00
CA ARG A 46 2.74 10.22 -20.13
C ARG A 46 1.22 10.24 -20.06
N LYS A 47 0.64 9.98 -18.89
CA LYS A 47 -0.82 10.01 -18.70
C LYS A 47 -1.37 11.43 -18.82
N LEU A 48 -0.63 12.44 -18.36
CA LEU A 48 -1.00 13.84 -18.50
C LEU A 48 -0.97 14.30 -19.97
N GLU A 49 0.07 13.93 -20.71
CA GLU A 49 0.18 14.19 -22.16
C GLU A 49 -0.99 13.55 -22.91
N LYS A 50 -1.30 12.29 -22.61
CA LYS A 50 -2.47 11.61 -23.18
C LYS A 50 -3.77 12.37 -22.86
N TYR A 51 -3.96 12.79 -21.61
CA TYR A 51 -5.15 13.53 -21.19
C TYR A 51 -5.29 14.88 -21.91
N ILE A 52 -4.17 15.53 -22.24
CA ILE A 52 -4.12 16.74 -23.08
C ILE A 52 -4.51 16.41 -24.53
N LEU A 53 -3.93 15.35 -25.11
CA LEU A 53 -4.23 14.90 -26.48
C LEU A 53 -5.69 14.47 -26.65
N ASP A 54 -6.29 13.88 -25.62
CA ASP A 54 -7.71 13.51 -25.55
C ASP A 54 -8.63 14.74 -25.36
N THR A 55 -8.10 15.96 -25.45
CA THR A 55 -8.82 17.25 -25.37
C THR A 55 -9.55 17.53 -24.05
N HIS A 56 -9.16 16.84 -22.98
CA HIS A 56 -9.74 17.08 -21.65
C HIS A 56 -9.18 18.32 -20.95
N PHE A 57 -8.04 18.85 -21.41
CA PHE A 57 -7.50 20.12 -20.93
C PHE A 57 -8.22 21.29 -21.58
N GLN A 58 -8.86 22.11 -20.74
CA GLN A 58 -9.48 23.36 -21.13
C GLN A 58 -8.71 24.51 -20.48
N THR A 59 -8.86 25.71 -21.02
CA THR A 59 -8.30 26.94 -20.41
C THR A 59 -8.86 27.20 -19.01
N THR A 60 -9.98 26.56 -18.66
CA THR A 60 -10.65 26.62 -17.37
C THR A 60 -10.21 25.53 -16.39
N THR A 61 -9.35 24.58 -16.82
CA THR A 61 -8.86 23.49 -15.98
C THR A 61 -8.03 24.04 -14.82
N LYS A 62 -8.36 23.63 -13.58
CA LYS A 62 -7.64 24.01 -12.37
C LYS A 62 -6.92 22.81 -11.78
N PHE A 63 -5.72 23.03 -11.28
CA PHE A 63 -4.97 22.03 -10.53
C PHE A 63 -5.13 22.26 -9.04
N ILE A 64 -5.30 21.17 -8.30
CA ILE A 64 -5.35 21.17 -6.84
C ILE A 64 -4.26 20.21 -6.38
N ILE A 65 -3.44 20.68 -5.46
CA ILE A 65 -2.40 19.87 -4.82
C ILE A 65 -2.84 19.60 -3.39
N ILE A 66 -2.93 18.33 -3.04
CA ILE A 66 -3.21 17.88 -1.67
C ILE A 66 -2.00 17.05 -1.26
N ASP A 67 -1.36 17.44 -0.16
CA ASP A 67 -0.23 16.73 0.42
C ASP A 67 -0.67 16.08 1.74
N MET A 68 -0.36 14.80 1.90
CA MET A 68 -0.63 14.05 3.13
C MET A 68 0.68 13.78 3.86
N THR A 69 0.89 14.50 4.95
CA THR A 69 2.06 14.31 5.82
C THR A 69 1.89 13.09 6.72
N ASP A 70 2.99 12.40 7.03
CA ASP A 70 3.05 11.32 8.02
C ASP A 70 2.06 10.15 7.80
N LEU A 71 1.74 9.85 6.53
CA LEU A 71 0.78 8.81 6.14
C LEU A 71 1.00 7.46 6.86
N TYR A 72 2.26 7.04 7.03
CA TYR A 72 2.61 5.77 7.67
C TYR A 72 2.29 5.72 9.17
N THR A 73 2.21 6.85 9.86
CA THR A 73 1.87 6.91 11.29
C THR A 73 0.41 7.29 11.52
N MET A 74 -0.24 7.94 10.55
CA MET A 74 -1.65 8.34 10.65
C MET A 74 -2.63 7.19 10.38
N ILE A 75 -2.21 6.14 9.67
CA ILE A 75 -3.08 4.98 9.42
C ILE A 75 -3.08 4.10 10.68
N SER A 76 -4.25 3.99 11.33
CA SER A 76 -4.43 3.06 12.45
C SER A 76 -4.32 1.61 11.99
N ARG A 77 -3.75 0.74 12.82
CA ARG A 77 -3.56 -0.70 12.50
C ARG A 77 -4.89 -1.37 12.14
N GLU A 78 -5.93 -1.14 12.94
CA GLU A 78 -7.28 -1.68 12.66
C GLU A 78 -7.90 -1.09 11.39
N GLY A 79 -7.67 0.20 11.11
CA GLY A 79 -8.12 0.83 9.87
C GLY A 79 -7.46 0.23 8.64
N ALA A 80 -6.16 -0.07 8.71
CA ALA A 80 -5.43 -0.76 7.65
C ALA A 80 -5.97 -2.17 7.41
N LEU A 81 -6.15 -2.96 8.49
CA LEU A 81 -6.67 -4.32 8.41
C LEU A 81 -8.10 -4.36 7.85
N HIS A 82 -8.98 -3.48 8.31
CA HIS A 82 -10.34 -3.38 7.79
C HIS A 82 -10.37 -3.00 6.30
N THR A 83 -9.53 -2.05 5.90
CA THR A 83 -9.41 -1.65 4.48
C THR A 83 -8.88 -2.80 3.62
N LEU A 84 -7.87 -3.53 4.10
CA LEU A 84 -7.34 -4.71 3.43
C LEU A 84 -8.41 -5.80 3.28
N MET A 85 -9.17 -6.10 4.33
CA MET A 85 -10.25 -7.09 4.28
C MET A 85 -11.27 -6.75 3.17
N ARG A 86 -11.76 -5.51 3.15
CA ARG A 86 -12.69 -5.05 2.10
C ARG A 86 -12.08 -5.14 0.69
N PHE A 87 -10.79 -4.83 0.56
CA PHE A 87 -10.08 -4.97 -0.70
C PHE A 87 -10.01 -6.44 -1.15
N LEU A 88 -9.69 -7.35 -0.24
CA LEU A 88 -9.61 -8.78 -0.53
C LEU A 88 -10.98 -9.34 -0.90
N GLU A 89 -12.04 -8.99 -0.16
CA GLU A 89 -13.41 -9.41 -0.47
C GLU A 89 -13.81 -9.00 -1.90
N LYS A 90 -13.55 -7.74 -2.27
CA LYS A 90 -13.88 -7.20 -3.59
C LYS A 90 -13.12 -7.87 -4.74
N ASN A 91 -11.88 -8.32 -4.50
CA ASN A 91 -11.00 -8.84 -5.54
C ASN A 91 -10.77 -10.36 -5.46
N SER A 92 -11.44 -11.05 -4.53
CA SER A 92 -11.33 -12.49 -4.37
C SER A 92 -12.22 -13.25 -5.34
N HIS A 93 -11.77 -14.43 -5.74
CA HIS A 93 -12.60 -15.41 -6.42
C HIS A 93 -12.94 -16.52 -5.43
N HIS A 94 -14.22 -16.69 -5.11
CA HIS A 94 -14.70 -17.68 -4.13
C HIS A 94 -14.05 -17.54 -2.74
N GLY A 95 -13.83 -16.30 -2.28
CA GLY A 95 -13.22 -16.03 -0.96
C GLY A 95 -11.73 -16.39 -0.88
N LYS A 96 -11.07 -16.51 -2.03
CA LYS A 96 -9.63 -16.81 -2.13
C LYS A 96 -8.90 -15.82 -3.03
N ILE A 97 -7.61 -15.66 -2.73
CA ILE A 97 -6.62 -14.95 -3.53
C ILE A 97 -5.51 -15.94 -3.87
N GLY A 98 -5.46 -16.34 -5.15
CA GLY A 98 -4.65 -17.49 -5.55
C GLY A 98 -5.13 -18.76 -4.85
N THR A 99 -4.24 -19.39 -4.07
CA THR A 99 -4.54 -20.60 -3.29
C THR A 99 -4.95 -20.33 -1.85
N LEU A 100 -4.85 -19.08 -1.38
CA LEU A 100 -5.07 -18.71 0.01
C LEU A 100 -6.47 -18.18 0.26
N SER A 101 -7.05 -18.53 1.41
CA SER A 101 -8.28 -17.90 1.91
C SER A 101 -8.00 -16.48 2.39
N ILE A 102 -9.02 -15.62 2.32
CA ILE A 102 -8.96 -14.26 2.88
C ILE A 102 -8.54 -14.30 4.36
N ASP A 103 -9.08 -15.24 5.15
CA ASP A 103 -8.74 -15.39 6.57
C ASP A 103 -7.24 -15.65 6.79
N ALA A 104 -6.63 -16.54 6.01
CA ALA A 104 -5.20 -16.82 6.11
C ALA A 104 -4.36 -15.59 5.75
N THR A 105 -4.74 -14.87 4.69
CA THR A 105 -4.10 -13.60 4.30
C THR A 105 -4.21 -12.55 5.41
N MET A 106 -5.38 -12.43 6.04
CA MET A 106 -5.63 -11.48 7.12
C MET A 106 -4.83 -11.81 8.40
N ARG A 107 -4.69 -13.09 8.75
CA ARG A 107 -3.84 -13.51 9.88
C ARG A 107 -2.37 -13.17 9.66
N MET A 108 -1.85 -13.39 8.44
CA MET A 108 -0.48 -13.01 8.09
C MET A 108 -0.28 -11.49 8.13
N ALA A 109 -1.23 -10.73 7.61
CA ALA A 109 -1.17 -9.27 7.64
C ALA A 109 -1.16 -8.73 9.09
N ARG A 110 -2.02 -9.27 9.95
CA ARG A 110 -2.06 -8.94 11.38
C ARG A 110 -0.73 -9.28 12.07
N LEU A 111 -0.19 -10.46 11.81
CA LEU A 111 1.12 -10.88 12.34
C LEU A 111 2.23 -9.90 11.96
N ILE A 112 2.28 -9.44 10.70
CA ILE A 112 3.28 -8.45 10.27
C ILE A 112 3.09 -7.12 11.02
N LEU A 113 1.86 -6.63 11.13
CA LEU A 113 1.58 -5.37 11.82
C LEU A 113 1.88 -5.43 13.32
N ASP A 114 1.67 -6.58 13.97
CA ASP A 114 1.93 -6.79 15.39
C ASP A 114 3.42 -7.01 15.70
N THR A 115 4.17 -7.54 14.74
CA THR A 115 5.61 -7.81 14.87
C THR A 115 6.49 -6.64 14.42
N ASN A 116 5.88 -5.56 13.90
CA ASN A 116 6.60 -4.35 13.53
C ASN A 116 7.26 -3.73 14.78
N CYS A 117 8.58 -3.82 14.83
CA CYS A 117 9.41 -3.14 15.81
C CYS A 117 10.39 -2.20 15.10
N PHE A 118 10.75 -1.10 15.76
CA PHE A 118 11.81 -0.23 15.29
C PHE A 118 12.94 -0.16 16.32
N ALA A 119 14.18 -0.19 15.82
CA ALA A 119 15.37 -0.03 16.64
C ALA A 119 15.78 1.43 16.66
N TYR A 120 15.93 2.02 17.85
CA TYR A 120 16.45 3.37 18.02
C TYR A 120 17.35 3.44 19.26
N ASN A 121 18.55 4.02 19.11
CA ASN A 121 19.51 4.18 20.21
C ASN A 121 19.78 2.87 20.99
N ASN A 122 20.07 1.77 20.27
CA ASN A 122 20.32 0.44 20.82
C ASN A 122 19.17 -0.17 21.65
N LYS A 123 17.95 0.32 21.46
CA LYS A 123 16.72 -0.18 22.09
C LYS A 123 15.68 -0.52 21.03
N TYR A 124 14.88 -1.55 21.29
CA TYR A 124 13.75 -1.95 20.46
C TYR A 124 12.47 -1.36 21.00
N TYR A 125 11.64 -0.85 20.11
CA TYR A 125 10.32 -0.26 20.39
C TYR A 125 9.28 -0.96 19.54
N GLN A 126 8.09 -1.20 20.11
CA GLN A 126 6.95 -1.89 19.49
C GLN A 126 5.67 -1.05 19.61
#